data_AF-A0A1I0W8I1-F1
#
_entry.id   AF-A0A1I0W8I1-F1
#
_cell.length_a   1.000
_cell.length_b   1.000
_cell.length_c   1.000
_cell.angle_alpha   90.00
_cell.angle_beta   90.00
_cell.angle_gamma   90.00
#
_symmetry.space_group_name_H-M   'P 1'
#
loop_
_entity.id
_entity.type
_entity.pdbx_description
1 polymer ?
#
loop_
_entity_poly.entity_id
_entity_poly.type
_entity_poly.pdbx_seq_one_letter_code
_entity_poly.pdbx_strand_id
1 'polypeptide(L)' 'MFKSGRVIVPAEGWYEWTGEKGHKQPWYIRLKSGESMLMAAITDFRPGSEMHEGSGWAVSNSRYCSRDNWRSIRKFQT' A
#
# COMPACT_ATOMS: atom_id res chain seq x y z
N MET A 1 -7.97 2.94 20.23
CA MET A 1 -7.35 3.65 19.09
C MET A 1 -7.91 3.20 17.73
N PHE A 2 -7.87 1.91 17.35
CA PHE A 2 -8.28 1.45 15.99
C PHE A 2 -9.75 1.03 15.80
N LYS A 3 -10.65 1.33 16.76
CA LYS A 3 -12.05 0.90 16.68
C LYS A 3 -12.85 1.66 15.60
N SER A 4 -12.39 2.85 15.20
CA SER A 4 -13.00 3.74 14.20
C SER A 4 -11.94 4.25 13.23
N GLY A 5 -12.35 4.86 12.11
CA GLY A 5 -11.43 5.43 11.13
C GLY A 5 -10.79 4.40 10.19
N ARG A 6 -11.40 3.21 10.04
CA ARG A 6 -10.97 2.25 9.02
C ARG A 6 -11.45 2.72 7.65
N VAL A 7 -10.55 2.70 6.68
CA VAL A 7 -10.82 3.06 5.29
C VAL A 7 -10.16 2.05 4.35
N ILE A 8 -10.63 2.00 3.12
CA ILE A 8 -10.03 1.21 2.04
C ILE A 8 -9.37 2.16 1.05
N VAL A 9 -8.12 1.89 0.72
CA VAL A 9 -7.37 2.60 -0.32
C VAL A 9 -7.33 1.72 -1.56
N PRO A 10 -8.07 2.04 -2.64
CA PRO A 10 -7.93 1.36 -3.91
C PRO A 10 -6.58 1.71 -4.54
N ALA A 11 -5.87 0.72 -5.08
CA ALA A 11 -4.62 0.92 -5.81
C ALA A 11 -4.45 -0.15 -6.89
N GLU A 12 -3.75 0.19 -7.98
CA GLU A 12 -3.38 -0.79 -9.01
C GLU A 12 -2.21 -1.69 -8.57
N GLY A 13 -1.47 -1.27 -7.55
CA GLY A 13 -0.30 -1.95 -7.03
C GLY A 13 0.54 -1.02 -6.16
N TRP A 14 1.71 -1.49 -5.74
CA TRP A 14 2.70 -0.70 -5.00
C TRP A 14 4.11 -0.96 -5.52
N TYR A 15 5.05 -0.14 -5.07
CA TYR A 15 6.46 -0.28 -5.41
C TYR A 15 7.28 -0.67 -4.20
N GLU A 16 8.24 -1.58 -4.40
CA GLU A 16 9.24 -1.94 -3.40
C GLU A 16 10.63 -1.87 -4.00
N TRP A 17 11.62 -1.54 -3.17
CA TRP A 17 13.00 -1.38 -3.61
C TRP A 17 13.93 -2.31 -2.86
N THR A 18 14.68 -3.13 -3.60
CA THR A 18 15.70 -4.04 -3.04
C THR A 18 17.07 -3.74 -3.62
N GLY A 19 18.14 -4.09 -2.91
CA GLY A 19 19.52 -3.85 -3.33
C GLY A 19 20.24 -2.83 -2.44
N GLU A 20 21.47 -2.51 -2.81
CA GLU A 20 22.33 -1.62 -2.01
C GLU A 20 21.88 -0.16 -2.10
N LYS A 21 22.24 0.64 -1.08
CA LYS A 21 21.98 2.08 -1.07
C LYS A 21 22.67 2.73 -2.28
N GLY A 22 21.92 3.47 -3.09
CA GLY A 22 22.41 4.05 -4.35
C GLY A 22 22.23 3.15 -5.58
N HIS A 23 21.98 1.84 -5.39
CA HIS A 23 21.79 0.85 -6.45
C HIS A 23 20.51 0.02 -6.24
N LYS A 24 19.44 0.67 -5.77
CA LYS A 24 18.19 -0.02 -5.50
C LYS A 24 17.41 -0.28 -6.78
N GLN A 25 16.99 -1.53 -6.96
CA GLN A 25 16.07 -1.91 -8.03
C GLN A 25 14.61 -1.72 -7.57
N PRO A 26 13.80 -0.90 -8.28
CA PRO A 26 12.36 -0.85 -8.07
C PRO A 26 11.64 -2.10 -8.64
N TRP A 27 10.62 -2.55 -7.92
CA TRP A 27 9.70 -3.61 -8.31
C TRP A 27 8.29 -3.07 -8.28
N TYR A 28 7.49 -3.37 -9.30
CA TYR A 28 6.06 -3.10 -9.29
C TYR A 28 5.29 -4.37 -8.92
N ILE A 29 4.48 -4.28 -7.87
CA ILE A 29 3.75 -5.40 -7.29
C ILE A 29 2.25 -5.13 -7.41
N ARG A 30 1.51 -6.08 -7.99
CA ARG A 30 0.06 -6.00 -8.23
C ARG A 30 -0.62 -7.36 -8.11
N LEU A 31 -1.95 -7.39 -8.13
CA LEU A 31 -2.70 -8.65 -8.24
C LEU A 31 -2.40 -9.35 -9.57
N LYS A 32 -2.29 -10.67 -9.53
CA LYS A 32 -2.11 -11.51 -10.72
C LYS A 32 -3.32 -11.42 -11.67
N SER A 33 -4.53 -11.23 -11.13
CA SER A 33 -5.75 -11.05 -11.94
C SER A 33 -5.73 -9.77 -12.77
N GLY A 34 -4.90 -8.80 -12.38
CA GLY A 34 -4.88 -7.48 -12.99
C GLY A 34 -5.93 -6.52 -12.44
N GLU A 35 -6.78 -6.97 -11.51
CA GLU A 35 -7.77 -6.13 -10.83
C GLU A 35 -7.12 -5.18 -9.81
N SER A 36 -7.88 -4.16 -9.38
CA SER A 36 -7.45 -3.23 -8.34
C SER A 36 -7.32 -3.93 -6.98
N MET A 37 -6.28 -3.57 -6.25
CA MET A 37 -6.04 -3.93 -4.86
C MET A 37 -6.83 -3.04 -3.93
N LEU A 38 -7.39 -3.63 -2.87
CA LEU A 38 -8.05 -2.91 -1.78
C LEU A 38 -7.15 -3.00 -0.55
N MET A 39 -6.42 -1.93 -0.25
CA MET A 39 -5.51 -1.87 0.90
C MET A 39 -6.24 -1.37 2.13
N ALA A 40 -6.04 -2.07 3.26
CA ALA A 40 -6.58 -1.64 4.54
C ALA A 40 -5.78 -0.44 5.07
N ALA A 41 -6.47 0.62 5.47
CA ALA A 41 -5.86 1.81 6.06
C ALA A 41 -6.67 2.35 7.25
N ILE A 42 -6.02 3.23 8.00
CA ILE A 42 -6.62 3.98 9.11
C ILE A 42 -6.47 5.47 8.86
N THR A 43 -7.45 6.28 9.27
CA THR A 43 -7.44 7.74 9.15
C THR A 43 -7.90 8.41 10.44
N ASP A 44 -7.45 9.64 10.67
CA ASP A 44 -7.97 10.50 11.72
C ASP A 44 -9.27 11.23 11.31
N PHE A 45 -9.58 11.27 10.00
CA PHE A 45 -10.72 11.99 9.44
C PHE A 45 -12.05 11.56 10.06
N ARG A 46 -12.92 12.55 10.35
CA ARG A 46 -14.30 12.36 10.78
C ARG A 46 -15.25 13.23 9.95
N PRO A 47 -16.47 12.77 9.65
CA PRO A 47 -17.48 13.64 9.06
C PRO A 47 -17.68 14.89 9.92
N GLY A 48 -17.52 16.08 9.32
CA GLY A 48 -17.66 17.36 9.99
C GLY A 48 -16.44 17.84 10.78
N SER A 49 -15.30 17.12 10.77
CA SER A 49 -14.05 17.65 11.33
C SER A 49 -13.37 18.61 10.34
N GLU A 50 -12.79 19.69 10.85
CA GLU A 50 -11.82 20.48 10.09
C GLU A 50 -10.58 19.62 9.79
N MET A 51 -10.08 19.72 8.55
CA MET A 51 -8.81 19.09 8.17
C MET A 51 -7.67 20.05 8.49
N HIS A 52 -6.65 19.56 9.18
CA HIS A 52 -5.43 20.32 9.45
C HIS A 52 -4.26 19.73 8.65
N GLU A 53 -3.15 20.45 8.56
CA GLU A 53 -1.95 20.04 7.82
C GLU A 53 -1.37 18.68 8.28
N GLY A 54 -1.71 18.23 9.49
CA GLY A 54 -1.35 16.91 10.02
C GLY A 54 -2.39 15.79 9.85
N SER A 55 -3.57 16.08 9.30
CA SER A 55 -4.62 15.09 9.10
C SER A 55 -4.29 14.17 7.93
N GLY A 56 -4.55 12.87 8.08
CA GLY A 56 -4.08 11.91 7.09
C GLY A 56 -4.55 10.47 7.33
N TRP A 57 -3.88 9.56 6.62
CA TRP A 57 -4.14 8.13 6.71
C TRP A 57 -2.86 7.32 6.59
N ALA A 58 -2.91 6.09 7.08
CA ALA A 58 -1.81 5.14 7.02
C ALA A 58 -2.31 3.77 6.56
N VAL A 59 -1.62 3.19 5.57
CA VAL A 59 -1.87 1.80 5.13
C VAL A 59 -1.30 0.83 6.17
N SER A 60 -2.09 -0.19 6.49
CA SER A 60 -1.68 -1.27 7.36
C SER A 60 -0.80 -2.24 6.60
N ASN A 61 0.41 -2.48 7.11
CA ASN A 61 1.31 -3.49 6.58
C ASN A 61 1.11 -4.83 7.31
N SER A 62 1.34 -5.93 6.61
CA SER A 62 1.30 -7.28 7.18
C SER A 62 2.59 -8.03 6.84
N ARG A 63 3.02 -8.92 7.76
CA ARG A 63 4.16 -9.81 7.54
C ARG A 63 3.84 -11.01 6.64
N TYR A 64 2.56 -11.30 6.41
CA TYR A 64 2.14 -12.47 5.65
C TYR A 64 1.82 -12.09 4.21
N CYS A 65 2.71 -12.46 3.30
CA CYS A 65 2.42 -12.60 1.87
C CYS A 65 2.43 -14.09 1.56
N SER A 66 1.37 -14.62 0.94
CA SER A 66 1.34 -16.05 0.56
C SER A 66 2.45 -16.32 -0.46
N ARG A 67 3.12 -17.49 -0.33
CA ARG A 67 4.20 -17.91 -1.24
C ARG A 67 3.76 -18.05 -2.70
N ASP A 68 2.48 -17.91 -3.03
CA ASP A 68 1.98 -18.00 -4.40
C ASP A 68 1.88 -16.63 -5.09
N ASN A 69 1.93 -15.52 -4.34
CA ASN A 69 1.75 -14.17 -4.87
C ASN A 69 3.04 -13.50 -5.40
N TRP A 70 4.23 -14.04 -5.12
CA TRP A 70 5.48 -13.44 -5.62
C TRP A 70 5.62 -13.45 -7.15
N ARG A 71 4.87 -14.33 -7.84
CA ARG A 71 4.90 -14.46 -9.30
C ARG A 71 4.31 -13.27 -10.06
N SER A 72 3.61 -12.35 -9.39
CA SER A 72 3.09 -11.12 -10.01
C SER A 72 4.02 -9.91 -9.87
N ILE A 73 5.17 -10.07 -9.19
CA ILE A 73 6.18 -9.03 -9.02
C ILE A 73 6.93 -8.87 -10.35
N ARG A 74 6.89 -7.68 -10.94
CA ARG A 74 7.65 -7.35 -12.15
C ARG A 74 8.74 -6.34 -11.83
N LYS A 75 9.93 -6.56 -12.41
CA LYS A 75 11.00 -5.57 -12.41
C LYS A 75 10.46 -4.32 -13.08
N PHE A 76 10.45 -3.19 -12.38
CA PHE A 76 10.06 -1.94 -12.99
C PHE A 76 11.24 -1.45 -13.83
N GLN A 77 11.02 -1.33 -15.13
CA GLN A 77 11.96 -0.73 -16.08
C GLN A 77 11.37 0.63 -16.47
N THR A 78 12.10 1.70 -16.15
CA THR A 78 11.81 3.07 -16.59
C THR A 78 12.08 3.24 -18.07
#